data_AF-A0A3B0KCZ1-F1
#
_entry.id   AF-A0A3B0KCZ1-F1
#
_cell.length_a   1.000
_cell.length_b   1.000
_cell.length_c   1.000
_cell.angle_alpha   90.00
_cell.angle_beta   90.00
_cell.angle_gamma   90.00
#
_symmetry.space_group_name_H-M   'P 1'
#
loop_
_entity.id
_entity.type
_entity.pdbx_description
1 polymer ?
#
loop_
_entity_poly.entity_id
_entity_poly.type
_entity_poly.pdbx_seq_one_letter_code
_entity_poly.pdbx_strand_id
1 'polypeptide(L)'
;MDKEFMRDKFNLLFLDMEGKNYRRSLDVIFNENSESEAETDADVEAGRSYGWIHARFILTGLGMELMYKKFQNCNFGTCSGAFCRWRNVLPIGMSDTPGNEMVRHYCPI
;
A
#
# COMPACT_ATOMS: atom_id res chain seq x y z
N MET A 1 2.00 -7.63 4.71
CA MET A 1 0.62 -8.06 4.39
C MET A 1 0.55 -9.56 4.47
N ASP A 2 -0.66 -10.09 4.57
CA ASP A 2 -0.89 -11.52 4.44
C ASP A 2 -0.65 -11.99 2.99
N LYS A 3 0.10 -13.08 2.83
CA LYS A 3 0.45 -13.65 1.53
C LYS A 3 -0.75 -14.34 0.88
N GLU A 4 -1.68 -14.86 1.67
CA GLU A 4 -2.90 -15.50 1.13
C GLU A 4 -3.80 -14.46 0.46
N PHE A 5 -4.03 -13.31 1.12
CA PHE A 5 -4.76 -12.19 0.51
C PHE A 5 -4.16 -11.75 -0.83
N MET A 6 -2.82 -11.64 -0.91
CA MET A 6 -2.14 -11.21 -2.14
C MET A 6 -2.19 -12.25 -3.27
N ARG A 7 -2.34 -13.55 -2.96
CA ARG A 7 -2.39 -14.62 -3.97
C ARG A 7 -3.80 -14.93 -4.46
N ASP A 8 -4.82 -14.49 -3.75
CA ASP A 8 -6.21 -14.67 -4.14
C ASP A 8 -6.59 -13.73 -5.30
N LYS A 9 -6.87 -14.34 -6.46
CA LYS A 9 -7.27 -13.64 -7.69
C LYS A 9 -8.51 -12.76 -7.51
N PHE A 10 -9.42 -13.12 -6.58
CA PHE A 10 -10.62 -12.33 -6.32
C PHE A 10 -10.28 -10.94 -5.76
N ASN A 11 -9.31 -10.87 -4.83
CA ASN A 11 -8.86 -9.60 -4.25
C ASN A 11 -8.10 -8.73 -5.27
N LEU A 12 -7.63 -9.36 -6.34
CA LEU A 12 -6.84 -8.76 -7.41
C LEU A 12 -7.65 -8.37 -8.66
N LEU A 13 -8.96 -8.60 -8.67
CA LEU A 13 -9.81 -8.31 -9.84
C LEU A 13 -9.68 -6.84 -10.26
N PHE A 14 -9.70 -6.61 -11.57
CA PHE A 14 -9.60 -5.30 -12.25
C PHE A 14 -8.23 -4.62 -12.19
N LEU A 15 -7.27 -5.10 -11.39
CA LEU A 15 -5.89 -4.58 -11.40
C LEU A 15 -5.14 -4.91 -12.70
N ASP A 16 -5.52 -6.02 -13.32
CA ASP A 16 -5.02 -6.48 -14.62
C ASP A 16 -5.44 -5.57 -15.79
N MET A 17 -6.50 -4.79 -15.60
CA MET A 17 -7.02 -3.85 -16.60
C MET A 17 -6.40 -2.44 -16.47
N GLU A 18 -5.90 -2.09 -15.29
CA GLU A 18 -5.32 -0.76 -14.99
C GLU A 18 -3.79 -0.71 -15.19
N GLY A 19 -3.10 -1.84 -15.03
CA GLY A 19 -1.64 -1.92 -15.09
C GLY A 19 -1.09 -2.46 -16.41
N LYS A 20 0.04 -1.92 -16.87
CA LYS A 20 0.84 -2.56 -17.94
C LYS A 20 1.68 -3.65 -17.30
N ASN A 21 1.92 -4.78 -17.98
CA ASN A 21 2.80 -5.84 -17.44
C ASN A 21 2.44 -6.37 -16.04
N TYR A 22 1.17 -6.30 -15.63
CA TYR A 22 0.67 -6.70 -14.31
C TYR A 22 1.20 -8.06 -13.82
N ARG A 23 1.25 -9.05 -14.72
CA ARG A 23 1.75 -10.39 -14.41
C ARG A 23 3.23 -10.39 -13.98
N ARG A 24 4.08 -9.61 -14.68
CA ARG A 24 5.50 -9.46 -14.32
C ARG A 24 5.65 -8.70 -13.01
N SER A 25 4.80 -7.70 -12.77
CA SER A 25 4.77 -6.96 -11.49
C SER A 25 4.46 -7.88 -10.30
N LEU A 26 3.55 -8.84 -10.45
CA LEU A 26 3.29 -9.84 -9.41
C LEU A 26 4.51 -10.75 -9.18
N ASP A 27 5.17 -11.21 -10.25
CA ASP A 27 6.37 -12.06 -10.12
C ASP A 27 7.49 -11.35 -9.34
N VAL A 28 7.65 -10.03 -9.56
CA VAL A 28 8.57 -9.17 -8.79
C VAL A 28 8.12 -9.04 -7.34
N ILE A 29 6.84 -8.74 -7.08
CA ILE A 29 6.30 -8.61 -5.71
C ILE A 29 6.46 -9.90 -4.88
N PHE A 30 6.27 -11.06 -5.51
CA PHE A 30 6.40 -12.35 -4.84
C PHE A 30 7.83 -12.89 -4.85
N ASN A 31 8.76 -12.21 -5.52
CA ASN A 31 10.15 -12.65 -5.70
C ASN A 31 10.24 -14.07 -6.30
N GLU A 32 9.30 -14.42 -7.18
CA GLU A 32 9.17 -15.78 -7.73
C GLU A 32 10.04 -15.98 -8.97
N ASN A 33 10.69 -14.94 -9.51
CA ASN A 33 11.54 -15.06 -10.70
C ASN A 33 12.59 -13.92 -10.86
N SER A 34 13.22 -13.49 -9.78
CA SER A 34 14.18 -12.37 -9.79
C SER A 34 15.55 -12.79 -10.34
N GLU A 35 15.64 -13.08 -11.64
CA GLU A 35 16.93 -12.91 -12.33
C GLU A 35 17.20 -11.41 -12.39
N SER A 36 18.22 -10.99 -11.64
CA SER A 36 18.58 -9.60 -11.39
C SER A 36 19.05 -8.91 -12.67
N GLU A 37 18.12 -8.41 -13.46
CA GLU A 37 18.37 -7.35 -14.42
C GLU A 37 17.97 -6.01 -13.79
N ALA A 38 18.71 -4.96 -14.11
CA ALA A 38 18.68 -3.63 -13.48
C ALA A 38 17.28 -3.06 -13.21
N GLU A 39 17.17 -2.06 -12.31
CA GLU A 39 15.95 -1.30 -12.04
C GLU A 39 15.22 -0.96 -13.34
N THR A 40 14.22 -1.77 -13.68
CA THR A 40 13.52 -1.72 -14.96
C THR A 40 12.16 -1.10 -14.72
N ASP A 41 11.48 -0.65 -15.78
CA ASP A 41 10.08 -0.23 -15.73
C ASP A 41 9.16 -1.22 -14.97
N ALA A 42 9.58 -2.49 -14.87
CA ALA A 42 8.91 -3.52 -14.07
C ALA A 42 8.90 -3.24 -12.56
N ASP A 43 9.94 -2.66 -11.98
CA ASP A 43 10.02 -2.36 -10.54
C ASP A 43 9.10 -1.20 -10.15
N VAL A 44 9.05 -0.18 -11.02
CA VAL A 44 8.12 0.95 -10.86
C VAL A 44 6.67 0.45 -10.89
N GLU A 45 6.36 -0.43 -11.83
CA GLU A 45 5.02 -0.99 -11.98
C GLU A 45 4.67 -2.01 -10.87
N ALA A 46 5.66 -2.74 -10.36
CA ALA A 46 5.53 -3.58 -9.16
C ALA A 46 5.20 -2.73 -7.93
N GLY A 47 5.88 -1.59 -7.74
CA GLY A 47 5.56 -0.64 -6.67
C GLY A 47 4.13 -0.12 -6.76
N ARG A 48 3.66 0.22 -7.96
CA ARG A 48 2.26 0.66 -8.19
C ARG A 48 1.25 -0.44 -7.89
N SER A 49 1.48 -1.65 -8.42
CA SER A 49 0.63 -2.81 -8.20
C SER A 49 0.53 -3.15 -6.71
N TYR A 50 1.66 -3.12 -6.00
CA TYR A 50 1.69 -3.29 -4.55
C TYR A 50 0.88 -2.20 -3.82
N GLY A 51 0.97 -0.94 -4.27
CA GLY A 51 0.19 0.17 -3.73
C GLY A 51 -1.32 -0.07 -3.82
N TRP A 52 -1.82 -0.50 -4.98
CA TRP A 52 -3.25 -0.83 -5.16
C TRP A 52 -3.70 -2.01 -4.29
N ILE A 53 -2.91 -3.08 -4.24
CA ILE A 53 -3.18 -4.24 -3.38
C ILE A 53 -3.20 -3.80 -1.91
N HIS A 54 -2.26 -2.93 -1.51
CA HIS A 54 -2.20 -2.37 -0.16
C HIS A 54 -3.44 -1.57 0.20
N ALA A 55 -3.90 -0.70 -0.71
CA ALA A 55 -5.09 0.12 -0.50
C ALA A 55 -6.34 -0.74 -0.26
N ARG A 56 -6.48 -1.87 -0.97
CA ARG A 56 -7.57 -2.85 -0.74
C ARG A 56 -7.37 -3.62 0.55
N PHE A 57 -6.14 -4.09 0.82
CA PHE A 57 -5.83 -4.92 1.99
C PHE A 57 -6.15 -4.21 3.31
N ILE A 58 -5.82 -2.93 3.45
CA ILE A 58 -6.03 -2.18 4.71
C ILE A 58 -7.52 -1.99 5.06
N LEU A 59 -8.43 -2.25 4.12
CA LEU A 59 -9.88 -2.22 4.35
C LEU A 59 -10.44 -3.58 4.80
N THR A 60 -9.63 -4.63 4.83
CA THR A 60 -10.00 -5.93 5.41
C THR A 60 -9.89 -5.92 6.94
N GLY A 61 -10.54 -6.87 7.62
CA GLY A 61 -10.44 -7.00 9.08
C GLY A 61 -9.00 -7.17 9.58
N LEU A 62 -8.23 -8.06 8.95
CA LEU A 62 -6.81 -8.28 9.28
C LEU A 62 -5.96 -7.05 8.96
N GLY A 63 -6.19 -6.41 7.81
CA GLY A 63 -5.47 -5.20 7.41
C GLY A 63 -5.69 -4.06 8.39
N MET A 64 -6.93 -3.83 8.82
CA MET A 64 -7.28 -2.83 9.83
C MET A 64 -6.59 -3.13 11.18
N GLU A 65 -6.58 -4.39 11.64
CA GLU A 65 -5.90 -4.76 12.89
C GLU A 65 -4.39 -4.47 12.82
N LEU A 66 -3.73 -4.80 11.70
CA LEU A 66 -2.30 -4.52 11.51
C LEU A 66 -2.00 -3.02 11.43
N MET A 67 -2.85 -2.26 10.74
CA MET A 67 -2.73 -0.79 10.68
C MET A 67 -2.95 -0.16 12.05
N TYR A 68 -3.90 -0.68 12.83
CA TYR A 68 -4.15 -0.22 14.20
C TYR A 68 -2.96 -0.48 15.12
N LYS A 69 -2.33 -1.65 15.04
CA LYS A 69 -1.09 -1.95 15.79
C LYS A 69 0.03 -0.96 15.43
N LYS A 70 0.22 -0.66 14.14
CA LYS A 70 1.19 0.35 13.67
C LYS A 70 0.86 1.76 14.17
N PHE A 71 -0.42 2.10 14.20
CA PHE A 71 -0.90 3.38 14.74
C PHE A 71 -0.59 3.51 16.23
N GLN A 72 -0.88 2.49 17.03
CA GLN A 72 -0.57 2.48 18.46
C GLN A 72 0.93 2.62 18.74
N ASN A 73 1.76 1.99 17.90
CA ASN A 73 3.22 2.06 17.98
C ASN A 73 3.82 3.36 17.41
N CYS A 74 3.00 4.33 16.99
CA CYS A 74 3.45 5.60 16.42
C CYS A 74 4.28 5.45 15.13
N ASN A 75 4.10 4.37 14.37
CA ASN A 75 4.89 4.12 13.15
C ASN A 75 4.63 5.13 12.01
N PHE A 76 3.49 5.84 12.06
CA PHE A 76 3.13 6.86 11.07
C PHE A 76 3.46 8.29 11.55
N GLY A 77 4.11 8.41 12.71
CA GLY A 77 4.40 9.70 13.34
C GLY A 77 3.21 10.29 14.10
N THR A 78 3.32 11.59 14.36
CA THR A 78 2.43 12.36 15.22
C THR A 78 1.98 13.66 14.56
N CYS A 79 0.83 14.17 14.95
CA CYS A 79 0.32 15.45 14.47
C CYS A 79 1.19 16.62 14.92
N SER A 80 1.57 17.50 13.99
CA SER A 80 2.35 18.72 14.25
C SER A 80 1.52 19.90 14.76
N GLY A 81 0.18 19.78 14.81
CA GLY A 81 -0.70 20.82 15.29
C GLY A 81 -0.54 21.07 16.79
N ALA A 82 -0.36 22.33 17.19
CA ALA A 82 -0.07 22.71 18.58
C ALA A 82 -1.10 22.19 19.61
N PHE A 83 -2.37 22.12 19.22
CA PHE A 83 -3.46 21.68 20.12
C PHE A 83 -3.74 20.18 20.07
N CYS A 84 -3.07 19.43 19.19
CA CYS A 84 -3.29 17.98 19.01
C CYS A 84 -2.43 17.12 19.96
N ARG A 85 -1.57 17.73 20.80
CA ARG A 85 -0.75 17.05 21.82
C ARG A 85 0.03 15.84 21.28
N TRP A 86 0.64 15.98 20.10
CA TRP A 86 1.44 14.93 19.46
C TRP A 86 0.69 13.61 19.26
N ARG A 87 -0.63 13.67 19.03
CA ARG A 87 -1.43 12.47 18.78
C ARG A 87 -0.94 11.71 17.56
N ASN A 88 -0.93 10.39 17.64
CA ASN A 88 -0.60 9.50 16.54
C ASN A 88 -1.52 9.78 15.33
N VAL A 89 -0.99 9.64 14.12
CA VAL A 89 -1.71 9.90 12.87
C VAL A 89 -1.83 8.64 12.03
N LEU A 90 -2.72 8.64 11.05
CA LEU A 90 -2.87 7.57 10.06
C LEU A 90 -2.53 8.07 8.65
N PRO A 91 -1.95 7.25 7.78
CA PRO A 91 -1.73 7.64 6.38
C PRO A 91 -3.06 7.70 5.63
N ILE A 92 -3.19 8.64 4.70
CA ILE A 92 -4.36 8.81 3.82
C ILE A 92 -3.92 9.30 2.44
N GLY A 93 -4.60 8.85 1.39
CA GLY A 93 -4.51 9.40 0.03
C GLY A 93 -5.64 10.40 -0.22
N MET A 94 -5.34 11.53 -0.86
CA MET A 94 -6.37 12.49 -1.30
C MET A 94 -6.96 12.13 -2.67
N SER A 95 -6.36 11.16 -3.36
CA SER A 95 -6.80 10.63 -4.63
C SER A 95 -6.46 9.15 -4.69
N ASP A 96 -7.37 8.35 -5.25
CA ASP A 96 -7.16 6.92 -5.49
C ASP A 96 -6.38 6.66 -6.80
N THR A 97 -6.14 7.71 -7.59
CA THR A 97 -5.37 7.63 -8.84
C THR A 97 -3.87 7.79 -8.57
N PRO A 98 -3.04 6.79 -8.89
CA PRO A 98 -1.60 6.88 -8.69
C PRO A 98 -0.97 8.07 -9.42
N GLY A 99 0.04 8.70 -8.80
CA GLY A 99 0.79 9.82 -9.39
C GLY A 99 0.10 11.18 -9.29
N ASN A 100 -1.15 11.25 -8.81
CA ASN A 100 -1.85 12.53 -8.65
C ASN A 100 -1.44 13.27 -7.37
N GLU A 101 -1.42 12.59 -6.23
CA GLU A 101 -0.94 13.13 -4.96
C GLU A 101 -0.10 12.11 -4.18
N MET A 102 0.79 12.61 -3.31
CA MET A 102 1.51 11.80 -2.35
C MET A 102 0.67 11.53 -1.09
N VAL A 103 1.05 10.50 -0.34
CA VAL A 103 0.44 10.19 0.97
C VAL A 103 0.49 11.40 1.90
N ARG A 104 -0.64 11.66 2.55
CA ARG A 104 -0.79 12.62 3.64
C ARG A 104 -1.09 11.89 4.94
N HIS A 105 -1.19 12.64 6.05
CA HIS A 105 -1.51 12.10 7.36
C HIS A 105 -2.81 12.70 7.88
N TYR A 106 -3.69 11.83 8.38
CA TYR A 106 -4.93 12.16 9.07
C TYR A 106 -4.73 12.11 10.59
N CYS A 107 -5.11 13.19 11.27
CA CYS A 107 -5.15 13.25 12.73
C CYS A 107 -6.59 12.99 13.21
N PRO A 108 -6.86 11.86 13.89
CA PRO A 108 -8.15 11.64 14.54
C PRO A 108 -8.20 12.48 15.82
N ILE A 109 -8.94 13.59 15.83
CA ILE A 109 -8.99 14.55 16.97
C ILE A 109 -9.36 13.85 18.29
#